data_AF-A0A914WXF9-F1
#
_entry.id   AF-A0A914WXF9-F1
#
_cell.length_a   1.000
_cell.length_b   1.000
_cell.length_c   1.000
_cell.angle_alpha   90.00
_cell.angle_beta   90.00
_cell.angle_gamma   90.00
#
_symmetry.space_group_name_H-M   'P 1'
#
loop_
_entity.id
_entity.type
_entity.pdbx_description
1 polymer ?
#
loop_
_entity_poly.entity_id
_entity_poly.type
_entity_poly.pdbx_seq_one_letter_code
_entity_poly.pdbx_strand_id
1 'polypeptide(L)'
;MDVPSLKYWLVVIDHLMTHDKSSFKELLARISTTQNSTLTSLITSKDQEYEMRSNSLKRLAFVLLSSEMDQYHTQLPEIQERLTENLRLYQVPHVHAQVFLCYRVLLLRLSPQYLVSMWPSMVTELVQVLLQVEQELTGPVVNTGEHELKCARDDQWLQLYLSACKLLETLCTLPSGRLPQFQMCHWAFVTSTSATNSDAFVPHCSRICQLLRTKYGKLSMNDRKTTSSSLVTVKHLSTFAELRPFFGALATQSKRSQQNQADERFVDAELLTGVLDFASAKRRLEHSLHVDFCENWQL
;
A
#
# COMPACT_ATOMS: atom_id res chain seq x y z
N MET A 1 8.13 17.93 -6.30
CA MET A 1 7.06 18.40 -7.22
C MET A 1 5.82 18.66 -6.38
N ASP A 2 5.11 19.77 -6.56
CA ASP A 2 3.86 20.03 -5.85
C ASP A 2 2.65 19.39 -6.58
N VAL A 3 1.54 19.21 -5.86
CA VAL A 3 0.34 18.54 -6.39
C VAL A 3 -0.22 19.19 -7.67
N PRO A 4 -0.25 20.53 -7.82
CA PRO A 4 -0.63 21.17 -9.07
C PRO A 4 0.27 20.77 -10.25
N SER A 5 1.59 20.85 -10.09
CA SER A 5 2.54 20.46 -11.15
C SER A 5 2.39 18.99 -11.55
N LEU A 6 2.15 18.12 -10.56
CA LEU A 6 1.95 16.69 -10.81
C LEU A 6 0.78 16.41 -11.76
N LYS A 7 -0.32 17.15 -11.64
CA LYS A 7 -1.49 16.97 -12.53
C LYS A 7 -1.15 17.29 -13.98
N TYR A 8 -0.32 18.30 -14.24
CA TYR A 8 0.17 18.57 -15.60
C TYR A 8 1.08 17.46 -16.11
N TRP A 9 1.95 16.92 -15.26
CA TRP A 9 2.80 15.79 -15.63
C TRP A 9 2.03 14.52 -15.96
N LEU A 10 0.91 14.25 -15.28
CA LEU A 10 0.03 13.13 -15.66
C LEU A 10 -0.44 13.29 -17.12
N VAL A 11 -0.87 14.50 -17.51
CA VAL A 11 -1.30 14.77 -18.89
C VAL A 11 -0.13 14.61 -19.87
N VAL A 12 1.04 15.16 -19.56
CA VAL A 12 2.22 15.08 -20.45
C VAL A 12 2.65 13.63 -20.66
N ILE A 13 2.74 12.84 -19.58
CA ILE A 13 3.15 11.43 -19.66
C ILE A 13 2.12 10.60 -20.42
N ASP A 14 0.83 10.84 -20.22
CA ASP A 14 -0.22 10.14 -20.98
C ASP A 14 -0.08 10.39 -22.49
N HIS A 15 0.10 11.65 -22.90
CA HIS A 15 0.32 11.99 -24.31
C HIS A 15 1.60 11.34 -24.85
N LEU A 16 2.71 11.41 -24.10
CA LEU A 16 3.98 10.80 -24.49
C LEU A 16 3.83 9.30 -24.73
N MET A 17 3.21 8.59 -23.78
CA MET A 17 3.06 7.13 -23.81
C MET A 17 2.03 6.66 -24.85
N THR A 18 1.03 7.50 -25.16
CA THR A 18 0.05 7.22 -26.21
C THR A 18 0.66 7.32 -27.61
N HIS A 19 1.62 8.22 -27.82
CA HIS A 19 2.28 8.43 -29.10
C HIS A 19 3.52 7.53 -29.30
N ASP A 20 4.27 7.25 -28.24
CA ASP A 20 5.44 6.36 -28.28
C ASP A 20 5.13 4.99 -27.65
N LYS A 21 4.75 4.04 -28.51
CA LYS A 21 4.43 2.66 -28.10
C LYS A 21 5.67 1.83 -27.70
N SER A 22 6.89 2.29 -28.02
CA SER A 22 8.14 1.63 -27.59
C SER A 22 8.48 1.97 -26.13
N SER A 23 8.24 3.21 -25.71
CA SER A 23 8.56 3.70 -24.35
C SER A 23 8.01 2.80 -23.24
N PHE A 24 6.76 2.32 -23.36
CA PHE A 24 6.17 1.46 -22.35
C PHE A 24 6.88 0.09 -22.25
N LYS A 25 7.23 -0.51 -23.39
CA LYS A 25 7.94 -1.79 -23.44
C LYS A 25 9.36 -1.65 -22.87
N GLU A 26 10.05 -0.56 -23.21
CA GLU A 26 11.37 -0.27 -22.64
C GLU A 26 11.33 -0.07 -21.13
N LEU A 27 10.28 0.58 -20.61
CA LEU A 27 10.07 0.74 -19.17
C LEU A 27 9.89 -0.63 -18.48
N LEU A 28 9.06 -1.52 -19.04
CA LEU A 28 8.87 -2.87 -18.50
C LEU A 28 10.15 -3.71 -18.55
N ALA A 29 10.95 -3.54 -19.61
CA ALA A 29 12.23 -4.24 -19.77
C ALA A 29 13.22 -3.90 -18.63
N ARG A 30 13.25 -2.63 -18.17
CA ARG A 30 14.10 -2.16 -17.05
C ARG A 30 13.70 -2.68 -15.67
N ILE A 31 12.50 -3.23 -15.52
CA ILE A 31 12.00 -3.79 -14.25
C ILE A 31 12.45 -5.27 -14.08
N SER A 32 12.87 -5.91 -15.18
CA SER A 32 13.32 -7.31 -15.24
C SER A 32 14.57 -7.61 -14.41
N THR A 33 14.68 -8.84 -13.91
CA THR A 33 15.92 -9.36 -13.28
C THR A 33 16.95 -9.84 -14.30
N THR A 34 16.52 -10.18 -15.52
CA THR A 34 17.35 -10.88 -16.51
C THR A 34 18.24 -9.96 -17.35
N GLN A 35 17.97 -8.65 -17.40
CA GLN A 35 18.58 -7.75 -18.40
C GLN A 35 19.81 -6.95 -17.93
N ASN A 36 20.31 -7.19 -16.72
CA ASN A 36 21.55 -6.53 -16.30
C ASN A 36 22.73 -7.13 -17.09
N SER A 37 23.18 -6.37 -18.10
CA SER A 37 24.38 -6.67 -18.88
C SER A 37 25.54 -7.01 -17.95
N THR A 38 26.32 -8.03 -18.30
CA THR A 38 27.47 -8.52 -17.52
C THR A 38 28.52 -7.43 -17.24
N LEU A 39 28.53 -6.34 -18.02
CA LEU A 39 29.44 -5.21 -17.81
C LEU A 39 28.92 -4.20 -16.77
N THR A 40 27.61 -4.03 -16.65
CA THR A 40 27.01 -3.14 -15.62
C THR A 40 27.09 -3.77 -14.23
N SER A 41 26.89 -5.08 -14.09
CA SER A 41 26.96 -5.77 -12.79
C SER A 41 28.38 -5.85 -12.20
N LEU A 42 29.42 -5.57 -12.99
CA LEU A 42 30.80 -5.48 -12.52
C LEU A 42 31.13 -4.14 -11.85
N ILE A 43 30.29 -3.12 -12.04
CA ILE A 43 30.56 -1.73 -11.60
C ILE A 43 29.49 -1.23 -10.61
N THR A 44 28.27 -1.79 -10.64
CA THR A 44 27.16 -1.38 -9.75
C THR A 44 26.95 -2.36 -8.60
N SER A 45 26.67 -1.83 -7.40
CA SER A 45 26.31 -2.69 -6.25
C SER A 45 24.89 -3.24 -6.40
N LYS A 46 24.61 -4.38 -5.75
CA LYS A 46 23.25 -4.95 -5.72
C LYS A 46 22.21 -3.98 -5.17
N ASP A 47 22.57 -3.20 -4.14
CA ASP A 47 21.66 -2.21 -3.55
C ASP A 47 21.32 -1.12 -4.57
N GLN A 48 22.29 -0.64 -5.36
CA GLN A 48 22.03 0.32 -6.44
C GLN A 48 21.13 -0.25 -7.54
N GLU A 49 21.29 -1.53 -7.89
CA GLU A 49 20.41 -2.21 -8.84
C GLU A 49 18.95 -2.26 -8.34
N TYR A 50 18.75 -2.54 -7.05
CA TYR A 50 17.42 -2.52 -6.44
C TYR A 50 16.81 -1.12 -6.35
N GLU A 51 17.61 -0.09 -6.09
CA GLU A 51 17.15 1.30 -6.15
C GLU A 51 16.73 1.71 -7.58
N MET A 52 17.50 1.34 -8.60
CA MET A 52 17.10 1.58 -10.00
C MET A 52 15.81 0.84 -10.39
N ARG A 53 15.64 -0.37 -9.88
CA ARG A 53 14.43 -1.19 -10.09
C ARG A 53 13.22 -0.59 -9.38
N SER A 54 13.37 -0.18 -8.13
CA SER A 54 12.37 0.56 -7.35
C SER A 54 11.91 1.82 -8.09
N ASN A 55 12.85 2.63 -8.61
CA ASN A 55 12.53 3.80 -9.40
C ASN A 55 11.79 3.47 -10.71
N SER A 56 12.14 2.36 -11.36
CA SER A 56 11.45 1.90 -12.56
C SER A 56 10.01 1.45 -12.28
N LEU A 57 9.77 0.75 -11.15
CA LEU A 57 8.43 0.41 -10.68
C LEU A 57 7.61 1.66 -10.33
N LYS A 58 8.22 2.65 -9.66
CA LYS A 58 7.56 3.93 -9.36
C LYS A 58 7.16 4.66 -10.66
N ARG A 59 8.03 4.66 -11.67
CA ARG A 59 7.74 5.21 -13.00
C ARG A 59 6.60 4.45 -13.69
N LEU A 60 6.59 3.12 -13.61
CA LEU A 60 5.47 2.31 -14.12
C LEU A 60 4.15 2.69 -13.43
N ALA A 61 4.14 2.79 -12.10
CA ALA A 61 2.96 3.22 -11.36
C ALA A 61 2.49 4.61 -11.81
N PHE A 62 3.41 5.56 -12.07
CA PHE A 62 3.05 6.89 -12.54
C PHE A 62 2.44 6.86 -13.96
N VAL A 63 3.02 6.08 -14.88
CA VAL A 63 2.50 5.90 -16.25
C VAL A 63 1.10 5.28 -16.23
N LEU A 64 0.89 4.26 -15.40
CA LEU A 64 -0.43 3.65 -15.22
C LEU A 64 -1.43 4.65 -14.61
N LEU A 65 -0.99 5.53 -13.70
CA LEU A 65 -1.86 6.53 -13.11
C LEU A 65 -2.23 7.64 -14.11
N SER A 66 -1.33 7.99 -15.04
CA SER A 66 -1.63 8.98 -16.07
C SER A 66 -2.64 8.48 -17.13
N SER A 67 -2.77 7.16 -17.28
CA SER A 67 -3.54 6.56 -18.36
C SER A 67 -5.06 6.66 -18.18
N GLU A 68 -5.78 6.44 -19.27
CA GLU A 68 -7.22 6.16 -19.25
C GLU A 68 -7.52 4.81 -18.58
N MET A 69 -8.79 4.61 -18.22
CA MET A 69 -9.26 3.33 -17.68
C MET A 69 -9.02 2.20 -18.68
N ASP A 70 -8.48 1.08 -18.22
CA ASP A 70 -8.23 -0.13 -19.00
C ASP A 70 -7.25 0.02 -20.19
N GLN A 71 -6.59 1.16 -20.35
CA GLN A 71 -5.66 1.43 -21.48
C GLN A 71 -4.57 0.34 -21.62
N TYR A 72 -4.05 -0.15 -20.49
CA TYR A 72 -2.97 -1.14 -20.44
C TYR A 72 -3.43 -2.59 -20.22
N HIS A 73 -4.72 -2.91 -20.41
CA HIS A 73 -5.24 -4.27 -20.17
C HIS A 73 -4.56 -5.34 -21.06
N THR A 74 -4.12 -4.97 -22.27
CA THR A 74 -3.41 -5.91 -23.18
C THR A 74 -1.99 -6.26 -22.72
N GLN A 75 -1.31 -5.33 -22.04
CA GLN A 75 0.03 -5.55 -21.46
C GLN A 75 -0.03 -6.11 -20.03
N LEU A 76 -1.24 -6.31 -19.49
CA LEU A 76 -1.44 -6.74 -18.11
C LEU A 76 -0.73 -8.06 -17.72
N PRO A 77 -0.66 -9.08 -18.60
CA PRO A 77 0.10 -10.29 -18.29
C PRO A 77 1.59 -9.99 -18.03
N GLU A 78 2.20 -9.12 -18.83
CA GLU A 78 3.60 -8.73 -18.68
C GLU A 78 3.79 -7.87 -17.42
N ILE A 79 2.88 -6.92 -17.16
CA ILE A 79 2.89 -6.14 -15.90
C ILE A 79 2.83 -7.09 -14.69
N GLN A 80 1.91 -8.06 -14.70
CA GLN A 80 1.75 -9.03 -13.63
C GLN A 80 3.02 -9.85 -13.42
N GLU A 81 3.65 -10.32 -14.50
CA GLU A 81 4.91 -11.04 -14.45
C GLU A 81 5.99 -10.21 -13.77
N ARG A 82 6.17 -8.94 -14.17
CA ARG A 82 7.15 -8.01 -13.57
C ARG A 82 6.91 -7.78 -12.09
N LEU A 83 5.67 -7.53 -11.67
CA LEU A 83 5.34 -7.33 -10.26
C LEU A 83 5.64 -8.59 -9.44
N THR A 84 5.25 -9.76 -9.95
CA THR A 84 5.44 -11.04 -9.25
C THR A 84 6.92 -11.43 -9.19
N GLU A 85 7.69 -11.17 -10.24
CA GLU A 85 9.14 -11.35 -10.28
C GLU A 85 9.83 -10.52 -9.19
N ASN A 86 9.40 -9.26 -9.02
CA ASN A 86 9.97 -8.34 -8.02
C ASN A 86 9.65 -8.73 -6.58
N LEU A 87 8.47 -9.30 -6.33
CA LEU A 87 8.07 -9.77 -4.99
C LEU A 87 8.85 -11.00 -4.53
N ARG A 88 9.54 -11.71 -5.42
CA ARG A 88 10.41 -12.86 -5.07
C ARG A 88 11.75 -12.43 -4.47
N LEU A 89 12.08 -11.14 -4.49
CA LEU A 89 13.34 -10.64 -3.96
C LEU A 89 13.33 -10.74 -2.44
N TYR A 90 14.35 -11.39 -1.87
CA TYR A 90 14.42 -11.58 -0.43
C TYR A 90 14.93 -10.31 0.26
N GLN A 91 14.17 -9.81 1.24
CA GLN A 91 14.53 -8.67 2.09
C GLN A 91 14.85 -7.37 1.31
N VAL A 92 14.04 -7.04 0.29
CA VAL A 92 14.18 -5.80 -0.48
C VAL A 92 12.93 -4.90 -0.29
N PRO A 93 12.74 -4.31 0.90
CA PRO A 93 11.48 -3.67 1.27
C PRO A 93 11.11 -2.47 0.40
N HIS A 94 12.09 -1.67 -0.06
CA HIS A 94 11.84 -0.52 -0.92
C HIS A 94 11.28 -0.94 -2.29
N VAL A 95 11.72 -2.06 -2.87
CA VAL A 95 11.14 -2.61 -4.12
C VAL A 95 9.71 -3.11 -3.89
N HIS A 96 9.46 -3.85 -2.81
CA HIS A 96 8.13 -4.37 -2.47
C HIS A 96 7.14 -3.22 -2.23
N ALA A 97 7.60 -2.13 -1.62
CA ALA A 97 6.80 -0.92 -1.41
C ALA A 97 6.33 -0.31 -2.74
N GLN A 98 7.16 -0.31 -3.79
CA GLN A 98 6.77 0.16 -5.12
C GLN A 98 5.84 -0.82 -5.86
N VAL A 99 5.92 -2.12 -5.59
CA VAL A 99 4.94 -3.09 -6.10
C VAL A 99 3.56 -2.82 -5.49
N PHE A 100 3.48 -2.55 -4.18
CA PHE A 100 2.22 -2.15 -3.54
C PHE A 100 1.68 -0.81 -4.08
N LEU A 101 2.54 0.15 -4.40
CA LEU A 101 2.14 1.37 -5.10
C LEU A 101 1.53 1.05 -6.48
N CYS A 102 2.14 0.16 -7.26
CA CYS A 102 1.60 -0.30 -8.54
C CYS A 102 0.21 -0.94 -8.37
N TYR A 103 0.04 -1.84 -7.39
CA TYR A 103 -1.27 -2.45 -7.13
C TYR A 103 -2.35 -1.42 -6.79
N ARG A 104 -2.03 -0.39 -6.00
CA ARG A 104 -2.96 0.69 -5.69
C ARG A 104 -3.39 1.46 -6.93
N VAL A 105 -2.45 1.77 -7.83
CA VAL A 105 -2.78 2.43 -9.11
C VAL A 105 -3.67 1.52 -9.98
N LEU A 106 -3.30 0.24 -10.11
CA LEU A 106 -4.05 -0.73 -10.90
C LEU A 106 -5.49 -0.90 -10.40
N LEU A 107 -5.71 -0.92 -9.08
CA LEU A 107 -7.06 -0.95 -8.48
C LEU A 107 -7.95 0.24 -8.89
N LEU A 108 -7.36 1.39 -9.25
CA LEU A 108 -8.08 2.59 -9.66
C LEU A 108 -8.17 2.77 -11.19
N ARG A 109 -7.29 2.11 -11.94
CA ARG A 109 -7.13 2.27 -13.39
C ARG A 109 -7.61 1.07 -14.20
N LEU A 110 -7.87 -0.06 -13.55
CA LEU A 110 -8.44 -1.24 -14.19
C LEU A 110 -9.85 -1.53 -13.69
N SER A 111 -10.64 -2.06 -14.60
CA SER A 111 -11.94 -2.65 -14.31
C SER A 111 -11.78 -4.00 -13.58
N PRO A 112 -12.70 -4.36 -12.68
CA PRO A 112 -12.53 -5.52 -11.78
C PRO A 112 -12.24 -6.85 -12.47
N GLN A 113 -12.76 -7.07 -13.68
CA GLN A 113 -12.54 -8.30 -14.45
C GLN A 113 -11.07 -8.53 -14.83
N TYR A 114 -10.27 -7.47 -14.93
CA TYR A 114 -8.86 -7.58 -15.30
C TYR A 114 -7.97 -7.87 -14.08
N LEU A 115 -8.45 -7.60 -12.86
CA LEU A 115 -7.66 -7.79 -11.63
C LEU A 115 -7.69 -9.23 -11.11
N VAL A 116 -8.51 -10.11 -11.69
CA VAL A 116 -8.77 -11.47 -11.20
C VAL A 116 -7.48 -12.28 -11.02
N SER A 117 -6.59 -12.24 -12.01
CA SER A 117 -5.33 -13.00 -12.00
C SER A 117 -4.28 -12.45 -11.04
N MET A 118 -4.39 -11.17 -10.62
CA MET A 118 -3.43 -10.51 -9.73
C MET A 118 -3.74 -10.72 -8.25
N TRP A 119 -4.99 -11.02 -7.90
CA TRP A 119 -5.43 -11.14 -6.51
C TRP A 119 -4.62 -12.10 -5.65
N PRO A 120 -4.29 -13.34 -6.10
CA PRO A 120 -3.54 -14.26 -5.26
C PRO A 120 -2.18 -13.69 -4.83
N SER A 121 -1.45 -13.05 -5.75
CA SER A 121 -0.17 -12.41 -5.45
C SER A 121 -0.36 -11.23 -4.50
N MET A 122 -1.30 -10.33 -4.82
CA MET A 122 -1.57 -9.12 -4.02
C MET A 122 -1.96 -9.45 -2.56
N VAL A 123 -2.87 -10.41 -2.37
CA VAL A 123 -3.34 -10.81 -1.04
C VAL A 123 -2.25 -11.55 -0.26
N THR A 124 -1.53 -12.46 -0.91
CA THR A 124 -0.47 -13.22 -0.25
C THR A 124 0.61 -12.30 0.31
N GLU A 125 1.08 -11.36 -0.51
CA GLU A 125 2.11 -10.41 -0.09
C GLU A 125 1.60 -9.43 0.99
N LEU A 126 0.36 -8.95 0.87
CA LEU A 126 -0.24 -8.11 1.90
C LEU A 126 -0.32 -8.85 3.25
N VAL A 127 -0.75 -10.12 3.25
CA VAL A 127 -0.80 -10.95 4.45
C VAL A 127 0.60 -11.19 5.03
N GLN A 128 1.59 -11.49 4.19
CA GLN A 128 2.98 -11.69 4.64
C GLN A 128 3.52 -10.45 5.34
N VAL A 129 3.31 -9.25 4.78
CA VAL A 129 3.78 -8.00 5.39
C VAL A 129 3.03 -7.70 6.69
N LEU A 130 1.72 -7.95 6.77
CA LEU A 130 0.97 -7.79 8.02
C LEU A 130 1.45 -8.77 9.10
N LEU A 131 1.77 -10.02 8.76
CA LEU A 131 2.39 -10.97 9.68
C LEU A 131 3.76 -10.50 10.17
N GLN A 132 4.55 -9.88 9.29
CA GLN A 132 5.83 -9.27 9.69
C GLN A 132 5.63 -8.11 10.67
N VAL A 133 4.62 -7.25 10.44
CA VAL A 133 4.25 -6.19 11.40
C VAL A 133 3.88 -6.78 12.77
N GLU A 134 3.14 -7.89 12.81
CA GLU A 134 2.83 -8.58 14.07
C GLU A 134 4.10 -9.08 14.79
N GLN A 135 5.07 -9.64 14.04
CA GLN A 135 6.35 -10.10 14.59
C GLN A 135 7.17 -8.95 15.18
N GLU A 136 7.33 -7.85 14.45
CA GLU A 136 8.06 -6.65 14.89
C GLU A 136 7.43 -5.98 16.13
N LEU A 137 6.10 -6.06 16.26
CA LEU A 137 5.40 -5.55 17.43
C LEU A 137 5.49 -6.48 18.65
N THR A 138 5.76 -7.77 18.43
CA THR A 138 5.95 -8.78 19.50
C THR A 138 7.38 -8.82 20.02
N GLY A 139 8.36 -8.44 19.20
CA GLY A 139 9.78 -8.45 19.56
C GLY A 139 10.13 -7.53 20.75
N PRO A 140 11.12 -7.90 21.59
CA PRO A 140 11.58 -7.05 22.69
C PRO A 140 12.11 -5.71 22.15
N VAL A 141 11.91 -4.63 22.92
CA VAL A 141 12.46 -3.30 22.58
C VAL A 141 13.98 -3.36 22.71
N VAL A 142 14.69 -3.75 21.65
CA VAL A 142 16.15 -3.83 21.66
C VAL A 142 16.72 -2.42 21.44
N ASN A 143 17.04 -1.74 22.54
CA ASN A 143 17.87 -0.54 22.52
C ASN A 143 19.34 -0.94 22.27
N THR A 144 19.77 -1.12 21.02
CA THR A 144 21.22 -1.30 20.71
C THR A 144 21.70 -0.45 19.52
N GLY A 145 22.20 0.74 19.84
CA GLY A 145 23.64 1.06 19.78
C GLY A 145 24.42 0.98 18.46
N GLU A 146 23.82 0.68 17.31
CA GLU A 146 24.47 0.73 15.99
C GLU A 146 23.59 1.58 15.05
N HIS A 147 23.66 2.90 15.24
CA HIS A 147 22.50 3.77 15.01
C HIS A 147 22.32 4.28 13.57
N GLU A 148 23.27 4.10 12.63
CA GLU A 148 23.17 4.73 11.30
C GLU A 148 22.77 3.75 10.19
N LEU A 149 23.46 2.61 10.03
CA LEU A 149 23.07 1.57 9.06
C LEU A 149 21.81 0.79 9.47
N LYS A 150 21.53 0.65 10.77
CA LYS A 150 20.23 0.12 11.23
C LYS A 150 19.10 1.10 10.94
N CYS A 151 19.29 2.40 11.18
CA CYS A 151 18.24 3.39 10.95
C CYS A 151 17.79 3.45 9.49
N ALA A 152 18.70 3.43 8.51
CA ALA A 152 18.32 3.42 7.10
C ALA A 152 17.56 2.13 6.70
N ARG A 153 17.96 0.98 7.26
CA ARG A 153 17.27 -0.30 7.01
C ARG A 153 15.89 -0.32 7.65
N ASP A 154 15.79 0.14 8.89
CA ASP A 154 14.54 0.26 9.63
C ASP A 154 13.58 1.24 8.93
N ASP A 155 14.12 2.31 8.32
CA ASP A 155 13.35 3.27 7.53
C ASP A 155 12.67 2.62 6.32
N GLN A 156 13.42 1.84 5.54
CA GLN A 156 12.87 1.16 4.35
C GLN A 156 11.81 0.12 4.73
N TRP A 157 11.99 -0.59 5.84
CA TRP A 157 10.97 -1.52 6.36
C TRP A 157 9.70 -0.78 6.82
N LEU A 158 9.84 0.33 7.53
CA LEU A 158 8.71 1.19 7.90
C LEU A 158 7.96 1.69 6.67
N GLN A 159 8.67 2.04 5.58
CA GLN A 159 8.03 2.42 4.32
C GLN A 159 7.30 1.26 3.64
N LEU A 160 7.83 0.04 3.71
CA LEU A 160 7.10 -1.16 3.25
C LEU A 160 5.81 -1.35 4.04
N TYR A 161 5.86 -1.26 5.37
CA TYR A 161 4.67 -1.40 6.23
C TYR A 161 3.63 -0.32 5.93
N LEU A 162 4.07 0.93 5.72
CA LEU A 162 3.19 2.01 5.29
C LEU A 162 2.53 1.69 3.95
N SER A 163 3.31 1.25 2.95
CA SER A 163 2.80 0.93 1.62
C SER A 163 1.76 -0.21 1.66
N ALA A 164 2.01 -1.24 2.48
CA ALA A 164 1.05 -2.32 2.73
C ALA A 164 -0.24 -1.80 3.38
N CYS A 165 -0.13 -0.95 4.40
CA CYS A 165 -1.29 -0.36 5.06
C CYS A 165 -2.09 0.55 4.13
N LYS A 166 -1.43 1.31 3.24
CA LYS A 166 -2.10 2.12 2.21
C LYS A 166 -2.78 1.26 1.14
N LEU A 167 -2.22 0.11 0.79
CA LEU A 167 -2.90 -0.85 -0.08
C LEU A 167 -4.15 -1.40 0.61
N LEU A 168 -4.05 -1.78 1.89
CA LEU A 168 -5.19 -2.20 2.68
C LEU A 168 -6.27 -1.11 2.79
N GLU A 169 -5.88 0.15 3.04
CA GLU A 169 -6.81 1.29 3.02
C GLU A 169 -7.49 1.42 1.65
N THR A 170 -6.75 1.26 0.56
CA THR A 170 -7.31 1.31 -0.81
C THR A 170 -8.40 0.23 -0.98
N LEU A 171 -8.13 -1.00 -0.53
CA LEU A 171 -9.07 -2.11 -0.59
C LEU A 171 -10.32 -1.88 0.28
N CYS A 172 -10.14 -1.33 1.48
CA CYS A 172 -11.22 -1.03 2.42
C CYS A 172 -12.01 0.25 2.05
N THR A 173 -11.43 1.17 1.29
CA THR A 173 -12.10 2.42 0.85
C THR A 173 -12.96 2.18 -0.39
N LEU A 174 -12.53 1.27 -1.28
CA LEU A 174 -13.28 0.97 -2.49
C LEU A 174 -14.61 0.26 -2.15
N PRO A 175 -15.71 0.57 -2.89
CA PRO A 175 -17.01 -0.04 -2.62
C PRO A 175 -16.94 -1.57 -2.74
N SER A 176 -17.62 -2.27 -1.82
CA SER A 176 -17.60 -3.74 -1.74
C SER A 176 -18.03 -4.44 -3.04
N GLY A 177 -18.99 -3.85 -3.76
CA GLY A 177 -19.46 -4.35 -5.06
C GLY A 177 -18.43 -4.25 -6.19
N ARG A 178 -17.35 -3.46 -6.04
CA ARG A 178 -16.30 -3.31 -7.06
C ARG A 178 -15.25 -4.42 -6.99
N LEU A 179 -14.97 -4.95 -5.80
CA LEU A 179 -13.86 -5.88 -5.57
C LEU A 179 -14.38 -7.22 -4.99
N PRO A 180 -15.15 -8.02 -5.76
CA PRO A 180 -15.77 -9.23 -5.23
C PRO A 180 -14.74 -10.24 -4.68
N GLN A 181 -13.55 -10.34 -5.27
CA GLN A 181 -12.49 -11.23 -4.77
C GLN A 181 -11.93 -10.77 -3.42
N PHE A 182 -11.81 -9.46 -3.19
CA PHE A 182 -11.43 -8.95 -1.88
C PHE A 182 -12.48 -9.28 -0.82
N GLN A 183 -13.78 -9.23 -1.17
CA GLN A 183 -14.85 -9.60 -0.25
C GLN A 183 -14.76 -11.07 0.22
N MET A 184 -14.22 -11.98 -0.60
CA MET A 184 -14.01 -13.38 -0.21
C MET A 184 -12.97 -13.55 0.90
N CYS A 185 -12.02 -12.62 1.03
CA CYS A 185 -10.95 -12.65 2.03
C CYS A 185 -11.01 -11.48 3.03
N HIS A 186 -11.99 -10.58 2.94
CA HIS A 186 -12.12 -9.39 3.78
C HIS A 186 -12.09 -9.71 5.28
N TRP A 187 -12.74 -10.82 5.67
CA TRP A 187 -12.78 -11.33 7.04
C TRP A 187 -11.39 -11.61 7.64
N ALA A 188 -10.38 -11.87 6.81
CA ALA A 188 -9.02 -12.10 7.27
C ALA A 188 -8.39 -10.80 7.80
N PHE A 189 -8.79 -9.65 7.25
CA PHE A 189 -8.21 -8.35 7.56
C PHE A 189 -9.00 -7.61 8.63
N VAL A 190 -10.33 -7.57 8.49
CA VAL A 190 -11.23 -6.73 9.28
C VAL A 190 -12.34 -7.56 9.91
N THR A 191 -12.74 -7.20 11.12
CA THR A 191 -13.85 -7.84 11.82
C THR A 191 -15.17 -7.50 11.12
N SER A 192 -15.80 -8.50 10.49
CA SER A 192 -17.09 -8.35 9.80
C SER A 192 -18.30 -8.64 10.70
N THR A 193 -18.11 -9.27 11.86
CA THR A 193 -19.19 -9.65 12.79
C THR A 193 -18.77 -9.45 14.25
N SER A 194 -19.73 -9.11 15.11
CA SER A 194 -19.53 -9.04 16.56
C SER A 194 -19.36 -10.48 17.09
N ALA A 195 -18.13 -10.98 17.16
CA ALA A 195 -17.88 -12.33 17.65
C ALA A 195 -18.36 -12.47 19.12
N THR A 196 -19.38 -13.30 19.34
CA THR A 196 -19.84 -13.72 20.67
C THR A 196 -19.09 -14.95 21.18
N ASN A 197 -18.32 -15.63 20.31
CA ASN A 197 -17.64 -16.89 20.60
C ASN A 197 -16.12 -16.69 20.66
N SER A 198 -15.47 -17.29 21.66
CA SER A 198 -14.02 -17.24 21.92
C SER A 198 -13.15 -17.90 20.84
N ASP A 199 -13.74 -18.78 20.03
CA ASP A 199 -13.01 -19.65 19.10
C ASP A 199 -13.03 -19.13 17.65
N ALA A 200 -13.52 -17.91 17.43
CA ALA A 200 -13.54 -17.29 16.11
C ALA A 200 -12.13 -16.83 15.68
N PHE A 201 -11.82 -16.96 14.39
CA PHE A 201 -10.61 -16.39 13.81
C PHE A 201 -10.51 -14.89 14.11
N VAL A 202 -9.33 -14.42 14.56
CA VAL A 202 -9.08 -13.01 14.86
C VAL A 202 -8.40 -12.34 13.66
N PRO A 203 -9.04 -11.34 13.02
CA PRO A 203 -8.48 -10.65 11.86
C PRO A 203 -7.14 -9.98 12.13
N HIS A 204 -6.29 -9.89 11.11
CA HIS A 204 -4.94 -9.29 11.20
C HIS A 204 -4.98 -7.89 11.81
N CYS A 205 -5.90 -7.01 11.39
CA CYS A 205 -5.96 -5.64 11.93
C CYS A 205 -6.32 -5.63 13.41
N SER A 206 -7.15 -6.56 13.87
CA SER A 206 -7.52 -6.69 15.29
C SER A 206 -6.32 -7.15 16.13
N ARG A 207 -5.54 -8.11 15.61
CA ARG A 207 -4.30 -8.59 16.26
C ARG A 207 -3.25 -7.47 16.33
N ILE A 208 -2.98 -6.80 15.22
CA ILE A 208 -2.05 -5.66 15.17
C ILE A 208 -2.51 -4.53 16.09
N CYS A 209 -3.80 -4.20 16.11
CA CYS A 209 -4.36 -3.18 17.01
C CYS A 209 -4.09 -3.53 18.50
N GLN A 210 -4.26 -4.80 18.88
CA GLN A 210 -3.95 -5.26 20.23
C GLN A 210 -2.45 -5.14 20.55
N LEU A 211 -1.57 -5.59 19.65
CA LEU A 211 -0.13 -5.49 19.83
C LEU A 211 0.34 -4.03 19.97
N LEU A 212 -0.18 -3.13 19.13
CA LEU A 212 0.09 -1.69 19.22
C LEU A 212 -0.36 -1.10 20.57
N ARG A 213 -1.51 -1.54 21.10
CA ARG A 213 -1.99 -1.12 22.43
C ARG A 213 -1.11 -1.65 23.55
N THR A 214 -0.62 -2.88 23.44
CA THR A 214 0.31 -3.46 24.42
C THR A 214 1.63 -2.70 24.43
N LYS A 215 2.18 -2.35 23.24
CA LYS A 215 3.49 -1.71 23.10
C LYS A 215 3.47 -0.20 23.41
N TYR A 216 2.42 0.51 23.02
CA TYR A 216 2.36 1.99 23.08
C TYR A 216 1.21 2.54 23.94
N GLY A 217 0.44 1.66 24.60
CA GLY A 217 -0.75 2.05 25.36
C GLY A 217 -1.98 2.34 24.50
N LYS A 218 -3.12 2.58 25.16
CA LYS A 218 -4.38 2.97 24.51
C LYS A 218 -4.33 4.44 24.10
N LEU A 219 -4.85 4.76 22.92
CA LEU A 219 -5.07 6.15 22.50
C LEU A 219 -6.09 6.83 23.41
N SER A 220 -5.77 8.05 23.84
CA SER A 220 -6.68 8.94 24.58
C SER A 220 -7.88 9.33 23.72
N MET A 221 -8.99 9.74 24.35
CA MET A 221 -10.14 10.29 23.62
C MET A 221 -9.78 11.49 22.76
N ASN A 222 -8.85 12.32 23.22
CA ASN A 222 -8.37 13.47 22.45
C ASN A 222 -7.61 13.01 21.20
N ASP A 223 -6.66 12.07 21.35
CA ASP A 223 -5.87 11.54 20.24
C ASP A 223 -6.75 10.92 19.15
N ARG A 224 -7.85 10.26 19.53
CA ARG A 224 -8.81 9.66 18.58
C ARG A 224 -9.59 10.72 17.77
N LYS A 225 -9.74 11.92 18.32
CA LYS A 225 -10.44 13.07 17.69
C LYS A 225 -9.51 13.98 16.90
N THR A 226 -8.22 13.98 17.20
CA THR A 226 -7.24 14.85 16.54
C THR A 226 -6.46 14.12 15.44
N THR A 227 -6.29 12.81 15.56
CA THR A 227 -5.47 12.03 14.62
C THR A 227 -6.37 11.25 13.67
N SER A 228 -6.23 11.51 12.37
CA SER A 228 -6.99 10.80 11.34
C SER A 228 -6.64 9.31 11.34
N SER A 229 -7.65 8.46 11.14
CA SER A 229 -7.45 7.04 10.86
C SER A 229 -7.02 6.76 9.43
N SER A 230 -7.08 7.75 8.54
CA SER A 230 -6.67 7.57 7.15
C SER A 230 -5.18 7.88 6.96
N LEU A 231 -4.55 7.09 6.11
CA LEU A 231 -3.15 7.22 5.71
C LEU A 231 -2.99 8.01 4.41
N VAL A 232 -4.07 8.61 3.88
CA VAL A 232 -4.07 9.35 2.59
C VAL A 232 -3.01 10.45 2.54
N THR A 233 -2.74 11.13 3.66
CA THR A 233 -1.75 12.21 3.77
C THR A 233 -0.46 11.77 4.44
N VAL A 234 -0.41 10.56 4.97
CA VAL A 234 0.78 10.03 5.65
C VAL A 234 1.79 9.69 4.58
N LYS A 235 2.98 10.23 4.72
CA LYS A 235 4.01 10.26 3.69
C LYS A 235 5.11 9.25 3.98
N HIS A 236 5.51 9.27 5.24
CA HIS A 236 6.55 8.43 5.81
C HIS A 236 6.12 7.99 7.21
N LEU A 237 6.50 6.78 7.63
CA LEU A 237 6.38 6.34 9.02
C LEU A 237 7.72 6.43 9.74
N SER A 238 7.76 7.18 10.84
CA SER A 238 8.90 7.20 11.75
C SER A 238 8.77 6.15 12.87
N THR A 239 7.54 5.74 13.18
CA THR A 239 7.26 4.73 14.20
C THR A 239 5.93 4.02 13.96
N PHE A 240 5.83 2.75 14.40
CA PHE A 240 4.57 2.00 14.42
C PHE A 240 3.47 2.68 15.26
N ALA A 241 3.81 3.54 16.21
CA ALA A 241 2.83 4.25 17.01
C ALA A 241 1.89 5.13 16.17
N GLU A 242 2.33 5.57 14.98
CA GLU A 242 1.55 6.37 14.04
C GLU A 242 0.41 5.56 13.38
N LEU A 243 0.51 4.22 13.33
CA LEU A 243 -0.51 3.35 12.76
C LEU A 243 -1.65 3.02 13.73
N ARG A 244 -1.58 3.46 15.00
CA ARG A 244 -2.60 3.19 16.03
C ARG A 244 -4.01 3.64 15.62
N PRO A 245 -4.23 4.86 15.07
CA PRO A 245 -5.57 5.30 14.66
C PRO A 245 -6.12 4.47 13.50
N PHE A 246 -5.26 4.11 12.53
CA PHE A 246 -5.63 3.29 11.38
C PHE A 246 -6.10 1.89 11.79
N PHE A 247 -5.25 1.13 12.51
CA PHE A 247 -5.64 -0.22 12.97
C PHE A 247 -6.76 -0.18 14.02
N GLY A 248 -6.83 0.88 14.83
CA GLY A 248 -7.93 1.10 15.76
C GLY A 248 -9.29 1.22 15.06
N ALA A 249 -9.33 1.97 13.96
CA ALA A 249 -10.51 2.10 13.12
C ALA A 249 -10.90 0.78 12.44
N LEU A 250 -9.94 0.08 11.82
CA LEU A 250 -10.19 -1.21 11.17
C LEU A 250 -10.66 -2.27 12.17
N ALA A 251 -10.06 -2.36 13.36
CA ALA A 251 -10.45 -3.35 14.36
C ALA A 251 -11.85 -3.13 14.96
N THR A 252 -12.40 -1.91 14.86
CA THR A 252 -13.68 -1.52 15.50
C THR A 252 -14.85 -1.36 14.52
N GLN A 253 -14.67 -1.69 13.22
CA GLN A 253 -15.69 -1.48 12.20
C GLN A 253 -17.03 -2.18 12.51
N SER A 254 -17.04 -3.47 12.86
CA SER A 254 -18.28 -4.21 13.16
C SER A 254 -19.01 -3.73 14.41
N LYS A 255 -18.32 -3.12 15.38
CA LYS A 255 -18.95 -2.64 16.64
C LYS A 255 -19.84 -1.41 16.43
N ARG A 256 -19.74 -0.77 15.26
CA ARG A 256 -20.54 0.42 14.90
C ARG A 256 -21.99 0.12 14.60
N SER A 257 -22.32 -1.09 14.15
CA SER A 257 -23.69 -1.45 13.76
C SER A 257 -24.61 -1.73 14.95
N GLN A 258 -24.09 -1.85 16.17
CA GLN A 258 -24.84 -2.36 17.32
C GLN A 258 -25.00 -1.40 18.53
N GLN A 259 -24.34 -0.24 18.62
CA GLN A 259 -24.51 0.65 19.80
C GLN A 259 -24.28 2.16 19.55
N ASN A 260 -25.10 2.97 20.24
CA ASN A 260 -25.09 4.44 20.39
C ASN A 260 -23.85 5.02 21.14
N GLN A 261 -22.65 4.47 20.96
CA GLN A 261 -21.44 5.03 21.59
C GLN A 261 -20.72 5.98 20.62
N ALA A 262 -21.13 7.26 20.63
CA ALA A 262 -20.44 8.33 19.91
C ALA A 262 -18.98 8.54 20.39
N ASP A 263 -18.68 8.08 21.60
CA ASP A 263 -17.42 8.35 22.30
C ASP A 263 -16.23 7.47 21.88
N GLU A 264 -16.43 6.37 21.16
CA GLU A 264 -15.31 5.53 20.66
C GLU A 264 -14.90 5.83 19.21
N ARG A 265 -15.42 6.89 18.60
CA ARG A 265 -15.22 7.15 17.16
C ARG A 265 -13.82 7.70 16.87
N PHE A 266 -13.12 7.02 15.96
CA PHE A 266 -11.94 7.56 15.31
C PHE A 266 -12.33 8.47 14.14
N VAL A 267 -11.59 9.55 13.92
CA VAL A 267 -11.77 10.46 12.77
C VAL A 267 -11.53 9.72 11.46
N ASP A 268 -12.35 10.01 10.44
CA ASP A 268 -12.29 9.45 9.08
C ASP A 268 -12.47 7.93 8.97
N ALA A 269 -12.73 7.24 10.08
CA ALA A 269 -12.79 5.79 10.08
C ALA A 269 -14.01 5.22 9.33
N GLU A 270 -15.03 6.01 9.02
CA GLU A 270 -16.12 5.61 8.12
C GLU A 270 -15.67 5.45 6.66
N LEU A 271 -14.63 6.19 6.26
CA LEU A 271 -14.09 6.16 4.89
C LEU A 271 -13.38 4.84 4.59
N LEU A 272 -13.06 4.05 5.62
CA LEU A 272 -12.42 2.73 5.54
C LEU A 272 -13.42 1.56 5.48
N THR A 273 -14.70 1.81 5.22
CA THR A 273 -15.77 0.79 5.30
C THR A 273 -16.38 0.43 3.93
N GLY A 274 -15.85 0.98 2.84
CA GLY A 274 -16.41 0.80 1.50
C GLY A 274 -17.77 1.48 1.29
N VAL A 275 -18.15 2.43 2.16
CA VAL A 275 -19.44 3.14 2.12
C VAL A 275 -19.51 4.17 0.98
N LEU A 276 -18.36 4.63 0.49
CA LEU A 276 -18.30 5.64 -0.57
C LEU A 276 -18.75 5.03 -1.91
N ASP A 277 -19.39 5.86 -2.75
CA ASP A 277 -19.53 5.52 -4.16
C ASP A 277 -18.15 5.44 -4.85
N PHE A 278 -18.11 4.80 -6.02
CA PHE A 278 -16.85 4.61 -6.70
C PHE A 278 -16.16 5.94 -7.08
N ALA A 279 -16.91 6.95 -7.52
CA ALA A 279 -16.32 8.22 -7.96
C ALA A 279 -15.63 8.96 -6.79
N SER A 280 -16.26 8.96 -5.62
CA SER A 280 -15.77 9.58 -4.39
C SER A 280 -14.60 8.82 -3.80
N ALA A 281 -14.69 7.48 -3.76
CA ALA A 281 -13.58 6.62 -3.36
C ALA A 281 -12.36 6.81 -4.27
N LYS A 282 -12.57 6.79 -5.59
CA LYS A 282 -11.51 7.00 -6.59
C LYS A 282 -10.84 8.36 -6.41
N ARG A 283 -11.60 9.45 -6.30
CA ARG A 283 -11.05 10.80 -6.10
C ARG A 283 -10.18 10.89 -4.85
N ARG A 284 -10.64 10.29 -3.74
CA ARG A 284 -9.87 10.25 -2.48
C ARG A 284 -8.57 9.47 -2.63
N LEU A 285 -8.63 8.29 -3.25
CA LEU A 285 -7.46 7.42 -3.41
C LEU A 285 -6.47 7.97 -4.44
N GLU A 286 -6.94 8.62 -5.50
CA GLU A 286 -6.09 9.37 -6.44
C GLU A 286 -5.39 10.53 -5.75
N HIS A 287 -6.06 11.26 -4.85
CA HIS A 287 -5.40 12.27 -4.03
C HIS A 287 -4.27 11.68 -3.17
N SER A 288 -4.48 10.52 -2.55
CA SER A 288 -3.41 9.82 -1.81
C SER A 288 -2.23 9.47 -2.71
N LEU A 289 -2.48 8.94 -3.91
CA LEU A 289 -1.41 8.64 -4.86
C LEU A 289 -0.65 9.90 -5.29
N HIS A 290 -1.34 11.03 -5.49
CA HIS A 290 -0.68 12.30 -5.77
C HIS A 290 0.26 12.72 -4.63
N VAL A 291 -0.14 12.53 -3.37
CA VAL A 291 0.73 12.80 -2.21
C VAL A 291 1.98 11.91 -2.27
N ASP A 292 1.82 10.63 -2.56
CA ASP A 292 2.93 9.66 -2.65
C ASP A 292 3.93 10.00 -3.77
N PHE A 293 3.43 10.44 -4.92
CA PHE A 293 4.28 10.82 -6.06
C PHE A 293 4.90 12.22 -5.91
N CYS A 294 4.32 13.12 -5.11
CA CYS A 294 4.92 14.42 -4.82
C CYS A 294 6.18 14.29 -3.95
N GLU A 295 6.30 13.20 -3.17
CA GLU A 295 7.50 12.90 -2.40
C GLU A 295 8.57 12.21 -3.25
N ASN A 296 9.80 12.72 -3.10
CA ASN A 296 11.00 12.14 -3.69
C ASN A 296 10.92 11.96 -5.21
N TRP A 297 10.43 12.97 -5.93
CA TRP A 297 10.67 13.08 -7.37
C TRP A 297 12.12 13.47 -7.60
N GLN A 298 13.03 12.53 -7.39
CA GLN A 298 14.39 12.60 -7.90
C GLN A 298 14.35 11.91 -9.27
N LEU A 299 14.46 12.71 -10.34
CA LEU A 299 14.57 12.24 -11.72
C LEU A 299 15.91 11.53 -11.94
#